data_AF-A0A7C4ZI57-F1
#
_entry.id   AF-A0A7C4ZI57-F1
#
_cell.length_a   1.000
_cell.length_b   1.000
_cell.length_c   1.000
_cell.angle_alpha   90.00
_cell.angle_beta   90.00
_cell.angle_gamma   90.00
#
_symmetry.space_group_name_H-M   'P 1'
#
loop_
_entity.id
_entity.type
_entity.pdbx_description
1 polymer ?
#
loop_
_entity_poly.entity_id
_entity_poly.type
_entity_poly.pdbx_seq_one_letter_code
_entity_poly.pdbx_strand_id
1 'polypeptide(L)'
;MRFCPKCGSWLRPNSTVCRKCGTEVNGKLRLDFLMGLISREREEEKRRIVRDRVPAEVVDVSEDAVTLECGFPKFEEGDVIGYVTPTGIKPLGAAMSGGTVVTIGLHKPIEVEEGQTLELCEAEVLVGYDLQLELIE
;
A
#
# COMPACT_ATOMS: atom_id res chain seq x y z
N MET A 1 -16.49 -3.57 33.31
CA MET A 1 -17.70 -4.15 32.69
C MET A 1 -17.32 -4.64 31.30
N ARG A 2 -17.60 -5.90 30.92
CA ARG A 2 -17.25 -6.44 29.59
C ARG A 2 -18.53 -6.87 28.88
N PHE A 3 -18.60 -6.62 27.58
CA PHE A 3 -19.74 -7.02 26.74
C PHE A 3 -19.28 -8.02 25.68
N CYS A 4 -20.19 -8.89 25.25
CA CYS A 4 -19.94 -9.85 24.20
C CYS A 4 -19.78 -9.13 22.85
N PRO A 5 -18.68 -9.37 22.11
CA PRO A 5 -18.45 -8.69 20.83
C PRO A 5 -19.45 -9.10 19.73
N LYS A 6 -20.10 -10.27 19.86
CA LYS A 6 -21.03 -10.77 18.85
C LYS A 6 -22.48 -10.31 19.06
N CYS A 7 -22.93 -10.20 20.31
CA CYS A 7 -24.34 -9.96 20.61
C CYS A 7 -24.61 -8.80 21.60
N GLY A 8 -23.56 -8.09 22.02
CA GLY A 8 -23.65 -6.95 22.94
C GLY A 8 -24.10 -7.30 24.35
N SER A 9 -24.27 -8.58 24.70
CA SER A 9 -24.73 -8.98 26.03
C SER A 9 -23.68 -8.77 27.10
N TRP A 10 -24.12 -8.47 28.32
CA TRP A 10 -23.22 -8.32 29.45
C TRP A 10 -22.54 -9.64 29.80
N LEU A 11 -21.21 -9.61 29.91
CA LEU A 11 -20.39 -10.74 30.29
C LEU A 11 -20.05 -10.66 31.76
N ARG A 12 -20.13 -11.82 32.45
CA ARG A 12 -19.64 -11.93 33.82
C ARG A 12 -18.12 -11.73 33.84
N PRO A 13 -17.56 -11.16 34.91
CA PRO A 13 -16.11 -11.16 35.12
C PRO A 13 -15.56 -12.58 34.96
N ASN A 14 -14.50 -12.75 34.17
CA ASN A 14 -13.83 -14.02 33.86
C ASN A 14 -14.64 -15.06 33.06
N SER A 15 -15.77 -14.70 32.43
CA SER A 15 -16.44 -15.64 31.52
C SER A 15 -15.65 -15.82 30.22
N THR A 16 -15.22 -17.04 29.94
CA THR A 16 -14.56 -17.43 28.68
C THR A 16 -15.55 -17.73 27.56
N VAL A 17 -16.86 -17.81 27.86
CA VAL A 17 -17.92 -18.05 26.87
C VAL A 17 -19.14 -17.17 27.16
N CYS A 18 -19.71 -16.56 26.13
CA CYS A 18 -20.96 -15.83 26.22
C CYS A 18 -22.14 -16.79 26.37
N ARG A 19 -22.89 -16.70 27.48
CA ARG A 19 -24.08 -17.54 27.73
C ARG A 19 -25.28 -17.25 26.82
N LYS A 20 -25.29 -16.09 26.13
CA LYS A 20 -26.40 -15.70 25.24
C LYS A 20 -26.22 -16.22 23.82
N CYS A 21 -25.01 -16.18 23.28
CA CYS A 21 -24.74 -16.55 21.88
C CYS A 21 -23.70 -17.66 21.70
N GLY A 22 -23.14 -18.19 22.80
CA GLY A 22 -22.16 -19.29 22.79
C GLY A 22 -20.74 -18.90 22.36
N THR A 23 -20.46 -17.62 22.09
CA THR A 23 -19.14 -17.19 21.59
C THR A 23 -18.07 -17.27 22.66
N GLU A 24 -16.97 -17.94 22.36
CA GLU A 24 -15.76 -17.90 23.20
C GLU A 24 -15.20 -16.47 23.26
N VAL A 25 -15.07 -15.97 24.48
CA VAL A 25 -14.47 -14.69 24.85
C VAL A 25 -13.07 -14.93 25.43
N ASN A 26 -12.31 -15.80 24.77
CA ASN A 26 -10.90 -15.96 25.09
C ASN A 26 -10.16 -14.68 24.69
N GLY A 27 -9.37 -14.14 25.62
CA GLY A 27 -8.65 -12.86 25.48
C GLY A 27 -7.62 -12.81 24.35
N LYS A 28 -7.54 -13.84 23.50
CA LYS A 28 -6.75 -13.88 22.26
C LYS A 28 -7.48 -13.29 21.05
N LEU A 29 -8.68 -12.72 21.22
CA LEU A 29 -9.44 -12.04 20.17
C LEU A 29 -8.89 -10.66 19.77
N ARG A 30 -7.58 -10.46 19.61
CA ARG A 30 -7.06 -9.13 19.19
C ARG A 30 -6.07 -9.10 18.05
N LEU A 31 -5.26 -10.13 17.77
CA LEU A 31 -4.34 -10.04 16.62
C LEU A 31 -4.98 -10.45 15.31
N ASP A 32 -5.65 -11.61 15.24
CA ASP A 32 -6.21 -12.10 13.97
C ASP A 32 -7.30 -11.19 13.40
N PHE A 33 -8.05 -10.51 14.27
CA PHE A 33 -9.05 -9.52 13.85
C PHE A 33 -8.40 -8.22 13.35
N LEU A 34 -7.31 -7.77 13.98
CA LEU A 34 -6.52 -6.62 13.51
C LEU A 34 -5.81 -6.95 12.20
N MET A 35 -5.13 -8.10 12.11
CA MET A 35 -4.55 -8.62 10.87
C MET A 35 -5.61 -8.75 9.77
N GLY A 36 -6.81 -9.24 10.08
CA GLY A 36 -7.90 -9.34 9.11
C GLY A 36 -8.50 -7.99 8.70
N LEU A 37 -8.37 -6.93 9.52
CA LEU A 37 -8.74 -5.56 9.13
C LEU A 37 -7.66 -4.94 8.23
N ILE A 38 -6.39 -5.06 8.61
CA ILE A 38 -5.24 -4.57 7.82
C ILE A 38 -5.18 -5.27 6.46
N SER A 39 -5.36 -6.59 6.41
CA SER A 39 -5.40 -7.34 5.15
C SER A 39 -6.55 -6.87 4.25
N ARG A 40 -7.70 -6.48 4.82
CA ARG A 40 -8.84 -5.96 4.05
C ARG A 40 -8.58 -4.55 3.52
N GLU A 41 -8.01 -3.66 4.32
CA GLU A 41 -7.57 -2.34 3.84
C GLU A 41 -6.53 -2.49 2.71
N ARG A 42 -5.52 -3.35 2.90
CA ARG A 42 -4.52 -3.68 1.87
C ARG A 42 -5.13 -4.20 0.57
N GLU A 43 -6.17 -5.04 0.65
CA GLU A 43 -6.87 -5.56 -0.52
C GLU A 43 -7.74 -4.50 -1.22
N GLU A 44 -8.26 -3.53 -0.47
CA GLU A 44 -9.01 -2.39 -0.99
C GLU A 44 -8.09 -1.34 -1.63
N GLU A 45 -6.88 -1.12 -1.10
CA GLU A 45 -5.88 -0.26 -1.72
C GLU A 45 -5.27 -0.88 -2.97
N LYS A 46 -5.10 -2.19 -3.04
CA LYS A 46 -4.80 -2.86 -4.31
C LYS A 46 -5.82 -2.50 -5.40
N ARG A 47 -7.09 -2.29 -5.07
CA ARG A 47 -8.12 -1.84 -6.03
C ARG A 47 -8.09 -0.34 -6.32
N ARG A 48 -7.51 0.49 -5.45
CA ARG A 48 -7.26 1.93 -5.71
C ARG A 48 -6.01 2.12 -6.57
N ILE A 49 -4.93 1.40 -6.28
CA ILE A 49 -3.69 1.43 -7.07
C ILE A 49 -3.91 0.91 -8.51
N VAL A 50 -4.83 -0.04 -8.71
CA VAL A 50 -5.26 -0.45 -10.07
C VAL A 50 -6.02 0.67 -10.80
N ARG A 51 -6.68 1.59 -10.09
CA ARG A 51 -7.42 2.71 -10.67
C ARG A 51 -6.55 3.94 -10.94
N ASP A 52 -5.44 4.07 -10.26
CA ASP A 52 -4.56 5.25 -10.31
C ASP A 52 -3.30 5.08 -11.16
N ARG A 53 -3.26 4.05 -12.02
CA ARG A 53 -2.15 3.85 -12.95
C ARG A 53 -2.11 4.96 -13.98
N VAL A 54 -0.95 5.58 -14.11
CA VAL A 54 -0.67 6.58 -15.14
C VAL A 54 0.24 5.94 -16.16
N PRO A 55 -0.18 5.80 -17.42
CA PRO A 55 0.76 5.46 -18.47
C PRO A 55 1.75 6.62 -18.63
N ALA A 56 3.04 6.29 -18.58
CA ALA A 56 4.11 7.24 -18.79
C ALA A 56 5.14 6.65 -19.76
N GLU A 57 5.68 7.49 -20.62
CA GLU A 57 6.73 7.12 -21.57
C GLU A 57 8.09 7.52 -21.02
N VAL A 58 9.06 6.61 -21.07
CA VAL A 58 10.43 6.89 -20.66
C VAL A 58 11.08 7.79 -21.71
N VAL A 59 11.40 9.02 -21.31
CA VAL A 59 12.06 10.01 -22.19
C VAL A 59 13.58 9.92 -22.09
N ASP A 60 14.09 9.65 -20.89
CA ASP A 60 15.52 9.60 -20.60
C ASP A 60 15.81 8.64 -19.43
N VAL A 61 16.86 7.83 -19.56
CA VAL A 61 17.31 6.92 -18.51
C VAL A 61 18.75 7.24 -18.15
N SER A 62 18.96 7.71 -16.92
CA SER A 62 20.26 7.91 -16.31
C SER A 62 20.56 6.80 -15.28
N GLU A 63 21.80 6.72 -14.80
CA GLU A 63 22.19 5.69 -13.81
C GLU A 63 21.46 5.85 -12.46
N ASP A 64 21.13 7.09 -12.09
CA ASP A 64 20.55 7.48 -10.81
C ASP A 64 19.18 8.17 -10.94
N ALA A 65 18.70 8.42 -12.16
CA ALA A 65 17.43 9.08 -12.41
C ALA A 65 16.77 8.57 -13.68
N VAL A 66 15.43 8.63 -13.74
CA VAL A 66 14.68 8.38 -14.96
C VAL A 66 13.67 9.50 -15.17
N THR A 67 13.57 9.98 -16.41
CA THR A 67 12.59 11.02 -16.78
C THR A 67 11.48 10.37 -17.58
N LEU A 68 10.25 10.61 -17.12
CA LEU A 68 9.03 10.00 -17.65
C LEU A 68 8.03 11.09 -18.04
N GLU A 69 7.46 10.99 -19.23
CA GLU A 69 6.38 11.86 -19.68
C GLU A 69 5.03 11.18 -19.44
N CYS A 70 4.23 11.80 -18.58
CA CYS A 70 2.87 11.43 -18.26
C CYS A 70 1.89 12.28 -19.09
N GLY A 71 0.82 11.65 -19.61
CA GLY A 71 -0.22 12.36 -20.35
C GLY A 71 -1.02 13.39 -19.52
N PHE A 72 -0.87 13.36 -18.20
CA PHE A 72 -1.48 14.32 -17.27
C PHE A 72 -0.62 14.50 -16.02
N PRO A 73 -0.57 15.70 -15.42
CA PRO A 73 0.19 15.96 -14.22
C PRO A 73 -0.49 15.31 -13.02
N LYS A 74 0.07 14.19 -12.55
CA LYS A 74 -0.43 13.49 -11.36
C LYS A 74 0.51 13.55 -10.18
N PHE A 75 1.82 13.55 -10.43
CA PHE A 75 2.83 13.43 -9.40
C PHE A 75 3.43 14.79 -9.05
N GLU A 76 3.67 15.01 -7.75
CA GLU A 76 4.33 16.17 -7.19
C GLU A 76 5.77 15.84 -6.76
N GLU A 77 6.59 16.88 -6.53
CA GLU A 77 7.95 16.71 -6.03
C GLU A 77 7.92 16.12 -4.61
N GLY A 78 8.65 15.04 -4.40
CA GLY A 78 8.69 14.29 -3.13
C GLY A 78 7.89 12.99 -3.15
N ASP A 79 7.00 12.79 -4.13
CA ASP A 79 6.16 11.59 -4.20
C ASP A 79 7.00 10.33 -4.44
N VAL A 80 6.70 9.26 -3.71
CA VAL A 80 7.32 7.95 -3.95
C VAL A 80 6.57 7.24 -5.08
N ILE A 81 7.26 7.01 -6.19
CA ILE A 81 6.69 6.42 -7.39
C ILE A 81 7.18 4.97 -7.55
N GLY A 82 6.24 4.09 -7.90
CA GLY A 82 6.49 2.73 -8.34
C GLY A 82 5.97 2.49 -9.74
N TYR A 83 6.48 1.45 -10.39
CA TYR A 83 5.97 0.98 -11.67
C TYR A 83 5.35 -0.40 -11.51
N VAL A 84 4.31 -0.65 -12.29
CA VAL A 84 3.59 -1.91 -12.29
C VAL A 84 4.23 -2.88 -13.27
N THR A 85 4.58 -4.05 -12.77
CA THR A 85 5.05 -5.19 -13.56
C THR A 85 4.10 -6.37 -13.42
N PRO A 86 4.18 -7.39 -14.31
CA PRO A 86 3.33 -8.59 -14.20
C PRO A 86 3.47 -9.34 -12.86
N THR A 87 4.61 -9.18 -12.19
CA THR A 87 4.92 -9.83 -10.90
C THR A 87 4.54 -9.00 -9.67
N GLY A 88 4.14 -7.74 -9.86
CA GLY A 88 3.79 -6.82 -8.77
C GLY A 88 4.25 -5.39 -9.04
N ILE A 89 4.12 -4.54 -8.02
CA ILE A 89 4.56 -3.14 -8.06
C ILE A 89 6.00 -3.10 -7.57
N LYS A 90 6.89 -2.50 -8.35
CA LYS A 90 8.28 -2.28 -7.96
C LYS A 90 8.51 -0.79 -7.71
N PRO A 91 9.11 -0.40 -6.57
CA PRO A 91 9.45 1.00 -6.33
C PRO A 91 10.56 1.45 -7.30
N LEU A 92 10.40 2.61 -7.93
CA LEU A 92 11.47 3.28 -8.67
C LEU A 92 12.27 4.16 -7.73
N GLY A 93 11.57 5.05 -7.03
CA GLY A 93 12.16 6.04 -6.14
C GLY A 93 11.27 7.26 -5.96
N ALA A 94 11.88 8.41 -5.65
CA ALA A 94 11.15 9.64 -5.34
C ALA A 94 11.17 10.62 -6.52
N ALA A 95 10.04 11.29 -6.77
CA ALA A 95 9.94 12.35 -7.76
C ALA A 95 10.79 13.56 -7.34
N MET A 96 11.76 13.91 -8.16
CA MET A 96 12.59 15.12 -8.03
C MET A 96 11.92 16.34 -8.69
N SER A 97 10.99 16.11 -9.62
CA SER A 97 10.22 17.14 -10.29
C SER A 97 8.83 16.61 -10.62
N GLY A 98 7.79 17.36 -10.29
CA GLY A 98 6.39 17.05 -10.63
C GLY A 98 5.91 17.74 -11.91
N GLY A 99 4.77 17.30 -12.43
CA GLY A 99 4.14 17.86 -13.64
C GLY A 99 3.78 16.81 -14.69
N THR A 100 3.66 17.23 -15.95
CA THR A 100 3.48 16.29 -17.08
C THR A 100 4.74 15.51 -17.38
N VAL A 101 5.91 16.11 -17.17
CA VAL A 101 7.19 15.41 -17.21
C VAL A 101 7.69 15.29 -15.78
N VAL A 102 7.98 14.07 -15.37
CA VAL A 102 8.37 13.72 -14.00
C VAL A 102 9.75 13.11 -14.05
N THR A 103 10.67 13.66 -13.26
CA THR A 103 12.01 13.08 -13.08
C THR A 103 12.03 12.35 -11.74
N ILE A 104 12.42 11.08 -11.75
CA ILE A 104 12.41 10.20 -10.57
C ILE A 104 13.84 9.82 -10.24
N GLY A 105 14.28 10.09 -9.01
CA GLY A 105 15.56 9.64 -8.49
C GLY A 105 15.50 8.17 -8.09
N LEU A 106 16.23 7.32 -8.81
CA LEU A 106 16.22 5.87 -8.65
C LEU A 106 16.93 5.45 -7.36
N HIS A 107 16.31 4.57 -6.57
CA HIS A 107 16.96 3.97 -5.40
C HIS A 107 17.80 2.74 -5.78
N LYS A 108 17.48 2.11 -6.90
CA LYS A 108 18.19 0.97 -7.49
C LYS A 108 18.22 1.15 -9.00
N PRO A 109 19.29 0.72 -9.69
CA PRO A 109 19.33 0.71 -11.14
C PRO A 109 18.21 -0.18 -11.67
N ILE A 110 17.48 0.31 -12.66
CA ILE A 110 16.36 -0.40 -13.29
C ILE A 110 16.72 -0.62 -14.76
N GLU A 111 16.43 -1.81 -15.27
CA GLU A 111 16.56 -2.12 -16.69
C GLU A 111 15.30 -1.64 -17.43
N VAL A 112 15.30 -0.37 -17.84
CA VAL A 112 14.29 0.20 -18.74
C VAL A 112 14.97 0.88 -19.92
N GLU A 113 14.29 0.86 -21.05
CA GLU A 113 14.76 1.48 -22.28
C GLU A 113 14.00 2.79 -22.55
N GLU A 114 14.66 3.74 -23.20
CA GLU A 114 14.02 4.96 -23.70
C GLU A 114 12.94 4.61 -24.74
N GLY A 115 11.81 5.32 -24.68
CA GLY A 115 10.62 5.05 -25.49
C GLY A 115 9.75 3.88 -24.97
N GLN A 116 10.13 3.25 -23.85
CA GLN A 116 9.29 2.26 -23.21
C GLN A 116 8.12 2.92 -22.48
N THR A 117 6.90 2.42 -22.68
CA THR A 117 5.73 2.83 -21.88
C THR A 117 5.65 2.00 -20.60
N LEU A 118 5.60 2.68 -19.45
CA LEU A 118 5.45 2.11 -18.13
C LEU A 118 4.15 2.57 -17.49
N GLU A 119 3.54 1.71 -16.67
CA GLU A 119 2.43 2.12 -15.82
C GLU A 119 2.97 2.53 -14.45
N LEU A 120 2.90 3.82 -14.15
CA LEU A 120 3.33 4.40 -12.88
C LEU A 120 2.18 4.45 -11.87
N CYS A 121 2.50 4.33 -10.59
CA CYS A 121 1.59 4.57 -9.49
C CYS A 121 2.31 5.15 -8.27
N GLU A 122 1.57 5.84 -7.41
CA GLU A 122 2.06 6.23 -6.08
C GLU A 122 2.29 4.98 -5.23
N ALA A 123 3.50 4.84 -4.72
CA ALA A 123 3.93 3.72 -3.88
C ALA A 123 4.08 4.10 -2.41
N GLU A 124 3.79 5.35 -2.03
CA GLU A 124 3.90 5.87 -0.65
C GLU A 124 3.11 5.01 0.35
N VAL A 125 1.91 4.59 -0.05
CA VAL A 125 1.01 3.73 0.74
C VAL A 125 1.63 2.36 1.04
N LEU A 126 2.37 1.77 0.09
CA LEU A 126 2.98 0.44 0.27
C LEU A 126 4.12 0.47 1.28
N VAL A 127 4.93 1.53 1.27
CA VAL A 127 6.02 1.73 2.24
C VAL A 127 5.45 1.92 3.65
N GLY A 128 4.34 2.66 3.77
CA GLY A 128 3.65 2.85 5.06
C GLY A 128 3.16 1.53 5.67
N TYR A 129 2.60 0.62 4.89
CA TYR A 129 2.14 -0.68 5.37
C TYR A 129 3.28 -1.62 5.73
N ASP A 130 4.37 -1.62 4.96
CA ASP A 130 5.53 -2.44 5.26
C ASP A 130 6.19 -2.00 6.58
N LEU A 131 6.31 -0.68 6.83
CA LEU A 131 6.77 -0.13 8.12
C LEU A 131 5.85 -0.49 9.30
N GLN A 132 4.54 -0.52 9.07
CA GLN A 132 3.57 -0.90 10.12
C GLN A 132 3.64 -2.40 10.44
N LEU A 133 3.97 -3.25 9.47
CA LEU A 133 4.13 -4.69 9.68
C LEU A 133 5.43 -4.99 10.45
N GLU A 134 6.52 -4.30 10.17
CA GLU A 134 7.78 -4.44 10.91
C GLU A 134 7.66 -4.06 12.40
N LEU A 135 6.77 -3.12 12.75
CA LEU A 135 6.52 -2.70 14.13
C LEU A 135 5.66 -3.69 14.94
N ILE A 136 5.11 -4.72 14.29
CA ILE A 136 4.26 -5.75 14.90
C ILE A 136 5.07 -7.05 15.20
N GLU A 137 6.28 -7.20 14.67
CA GLU A 137 7.19 -8.32 14.99
C GLU A 137 7.90 -8.18 16.34
#